data_AF-A0A960SBR3-F1
#
_entry.id   AF-A0A960SBR3-F1
#
_cell.length_a   1.000
_cell.length_b   1.000
_cell.length_c   1.000
_cell.angle_alpha   90.00
_cell.angle_beta   90.00
_cell.angle_gamma   90.00
#
_symmetry.space_group_name_H-M   'P 1'
#
loop_
_entity.id
_entity.type
_entity.pdbx_description
1 polymer ?
#
loop_
_entity_poly.entity_id
_entity_poly.type
_entity_poly.pdbx_seq_one_letter_code
_entity_poly.pdbx_strand_id
1 'polypeptide(L)'
;MGFKKYFFYALGEVVLIVIGVLLALQLNNWNNFRLNRFQEKQILVRLAQDLDSSVTRISTMKRAVTRKENALKRIEPTLSGQPPNDKKRFLNDVLVAASFGWEQPKLEHVTFDEIVSSGRISLIHDANLRLSLTRFFHTVEQREQRSTVRITDFPKITYRFLPRGESDLALEEGLSEEKTDAMFEAILASDLKDYLIPELNRARFMVSIWEDMESQIKELRAHILEVPGIEERVAQLDLTRIVENPELNRRREQMDAEDALK
;
A
#
# COMPACT_ATOMS: atom_id res chain seq x y z
N MET A 1 62.74 48.35 21.86
CA MET A 1 62.26 47.24 21.01
C MET A 1 60.75 47.18 21.13
N GLY A 2 60.04 47.31 20.01
CA GLY A 2 58.72 47.94 19.96
C GLY A 2 57.52 47.05 20.28
N PHE A 3 56.60 47.62 21.06
CA PHE A 3 55.22 47.19 21.32
C PHE A 3 54.49 46.64 20.07
N LYS A 4 54.76 47.21 18.89
CA LYS A 4 54.21 46.73 17.61
C LYS A 4 54.55 45.26 17.31
N LYS A 5 55.77 44.80 17.63
CA LYS A 5 56.16 43.39 17.39
C LYS A 5 55.31 42.45 18.25
N TYR A 6 55.21 42.73 19.55
CA TYR A 6 54.39 41.92 20.47
C TYR A 6 52.91 41.90 20.07
N PHE A 7 52.37 43.02 19.59
CA PHE A 7 50.99 43.08 19.09
C PHE A 7 50.76 42.17 17.86
N PHE A 8 51.66 42.17 16.87
CA PHE A 8 51.55 41.30 15.70
C PHE A 8 51.70 39.81 16.06
N TYR A 9 52.58 39.48 17.00
CA TYR A 9 52.72 38.09 17.49
C TYR A 9 51.46 37.61 18.20
N ALA A 10 50.91 38.40 19.13
CA ALA A 10 49.69 38.04 19.84
C ALA A 10 48.46 37.97 18.91
N LEU A 11 48.38 38.86 17.91
CA LEU A 11 47.34 38.80 16.89
C LEU A 11 47.46 37.54 16.02
N GLY A 12 48.70 37.15 15.65
CA GLY A 12 48.95 35.91 14.92
C GLY A 12 48.52 34.66 15.69
N GLU A 13 48.78 34.63 17.00
CA GLU A 13 48.36 33.54 17.89
C GLU A 13 46.83 33.42 17.97
N VAL A 14 46.13 34.55 18.16
CA VAL A 14 44.66 34.57 18.17
C VAL A 14 44.09 34.11 16.83
N VAL A 15 44.62 34.59 15.70
CA VAL A 15 44.18 34.17 14.36
C VAL A 15 44.40 32.67 14.15
N LEU A 16 45.54 32.13 14.60
CA LEU A 16 45.84 30.69 14.49
C LEU A 16 44.90 29.83 15.33
N ILE A 17 44.59 30.25 16.56
CA ILE A 17 43.59 29.59 17.43
C ILE A 17 42.21 29.62 16.76
N VAL A 18 41.80 30.76 16.22
CA VAL A 18 40.49 30.91 15.54
C VAL A 18 40.41 29.99 14.32
N ILE A 19 41.44 29.94 13.47
CA ILE A 19 41.50 29.01 12.33
C ILE A 19 41.40 27.55 12.81
N GLY A 20 42.12 27.20 13.89
CA GLY A 20 42.06 25.86 14.48
C GLY A 20 40.64 25.47 14.91
N VAL A 21 39.94 26.36 15.62
CA VAL A 21 38.54 26.13 16.03
C VAL A 21 37.60 26.02 14.83
N LEU A 22 37.74 26.89 13.83
CA LEU A 22 36.92 26.84 12.62
C LEU A 22 37.12 25.55 11.84
N LEU A 23 38.36 25.08 11.68
CA LEU A 23 38.65 23.80 11.03
C LEU A 23 38.08 22.61 11.81
N ALA A 24 38.19 22.61 13.15
CA ALA A 24 37.58 21.58 13.98
C ALA A 24 36.05 21.54 13.83
N LEU A 25 35.39 22.70 13.82
CA LEU A 25 33.95 22.80 13.56
C LEU A 25 33.58 22.34 12.15
N GLN A 26 34.35 22.70 11.13
CA GLN A 26 34.11 22.25 9.75
C GLN A 26 34.24 20.73 9.60
N LEU A 27 35.28 20.13 10.17
CA LEU A 27 35.46 18.67 10.17
C LEU A 27 34.31 17.95 10.87
N ASN A 28 33.87 18.47 12.02
CA ASN A 28 32.72 17.93 12.74
C ASN A 28 31.44 18.02 11.90
N ASN A 29 31.17 19.19 11.29
CA ASN A 29 29.99 19.39 10.43
C ASN A 29 30.00 18.47 9.21
N TRP A 30 31.16 18.29 8.57
CA TRP A 30 31.31 17.37 7.43
C TRP A 30 31.07 15.91 7.83
N ASN A 31 31.60 15.47 8.98
CA ASN A 31 31.37 14.13 9.48
C ASN A 31 29.88 13.89 9.79
N ASN A 32 29.22 14.85 10.43
CA ASN A 32 27.78 14.79 10.72
C ASN A 32 26.95 14.78 9.43
N PHE A 33 27.29 15.61 8.45
CA PHE A 33 26.61 15.60 7.15
C PHE A 33 26.72 14.24 6.46
N ARG A 34 27.92 13.65 6.43
CA ARG A 34 28.13 12.31 5.88
C ARG A 34 27.30 11.24 6.59
N LEU A 35 27.25 11.27 7.92
CA LEU A 35 26.45 10.32 8.71
C LEU A 35 24.95 10.48 8.44
N ASN A 36 24.45 11.73 8.40
CA ASN A 36 23.06 12.02 8.08
C ASN A 36 22.68 11.54 6.68
N ARG A 37 23.54 11.77 5.68
CA ARG A 37 23.33 11.28 4.30
C ARG A 37 23.32 9.75 4.23
N PHE A 38 24.12 9.07 5.04
CA PHE A 38 24.09 7.61 5.12
C PHE A 38 22.76 7.10 5.69
N GLN A 39 22.30 7.70 6.80
CA GLN A 39 21.02 7.35 7.43
C GLN A 39 19.83 7.65 6.51
N GLU A 40 19.82 8.81 5.86
CA GLU A 40 18.83 9.18 4.86
C GLU A 40 18.72 8.13 3.76
N LYS A 41 19.85 7.68 3.20
CA LYS A 41 19.84 6.63 2.18
C LYS A 41 19.26 5.32 2.68
N GLN A 42 19.50 4.94 3.94
CA GLN A 42 18.88 3.75 4.52
C GLN A 42 17.36 3.91 4.66
N ILE A 43 16.90 5.07 5.09
CA ILE A 43 15.47 5.40 5.19
C ILE A 43 14.81 5.35 3.80
N LEU A 44 15.40 5.99 2.80
CA LEU A 44 14.86 6.06 1.44
C LEU A 44 14.76 4.68 0.78
N VAL A 45 15.76 3.81 0.97
CA VAL A 45 15.70 2.43 0.48
C VAL A 45 14.55 1.66 1.15
N ARG A 46 14.38 1.79 2.46
CA ARG A 46 13.28 1.13 3.19
C ARG A 46 11.91 1.67 2.76
N LEU A 47 11.78 2.98 2.57
CA LEU A 47 10.56 3.59 2.03
C LEU A 47 10.23 3.06 0.64
N ALA A 48 11.21 2.95 -0.27
CA ALA A 48 10.98 2.38 -1.59
C ALA A 48 10.44 0.93 -1.51
N GLN A 49 10.95 0.13 -0.58
CA GLN A 49 10.45 -1.24 -0.36
C GLN A 49 9.02 -1.28 0.19
N ASP A 50 8.70 -0.40 1.14
CA ASP A 50 7.34 -0.27 1.68
C ASP A 50 6.35 0.15 0.58
N LEU A 51 6.76 1.07 -0.29
CA LEU A 51 6.00 1.49 -1.47
C LEU A 51 5.80 0.35 -2.49
N ASP A 52 6.83 -0.45 -2.77
CA ASP A 52 6.73 -1.61 -3.69
C ASP A 52 5.80 -2.70 -3.16
N SER A 53 5.86 -2.97 -1.86
CA SER A 53 4.92 -3.88 -1.18
C SER A 53 3.48 -3.36 -1.25
N SER A 54 3.31 -2.05 -1.08
CA SER A 54 2.03 -1.36 -1.17
C SER A 54 1.39 -1.48 -2.56
N VAL A 55 2.16 -1.31 -3.65
CA VAL A 55 1.68 -1.53 -5.03
C VAL A 55 1.22 -2.98 -5.23
N THR A 56 2.00 -3.95 -4.73
CA THR A 56 1.66 -5.37 -4.83
C THR A 56 0.35 -5.70 -4.10
N ARG A 57 0.12 -5.10 -2.92
CA ARG A 57 -1.14 -5.25 -2.17
C ARG A 57 -2.31 -4.61 -2.90
N ILE A 58 -2.14 -3.39 -3.42
CA ILE A 58 -3.14 -2.69 -4.22
C ILE A 58 -3.55 -3.55 -5.43
N SER A 59 -2.59 -4.08 -6.20
CA SER A 59 -2.90 -4.87 -7.40
C SER A 59 -3.69 -6.14 -7.06
N THR A 60 -3.32 -6.81 -5.97
CA THR A 60 -4.03 -8.00 -5.47
C THR A 60 -5.48 -7.68 -5.10
N MET A 61 -5.71 -6.54 -4.46
CA MET A 61 -7.04 -6.12 -4.06
C MET A 61 -7.88 -5.62 -5.22
N LYS A 62 -7.30 -4.93 -6.20
CA LYS A 62 -7.98 -4.61 -7.47
C LYS A 62 -8.49 -5.88 -8.15
N ARG A 63 -7.67 -6.93 -8.26
CA ARG A 63 -8.10 -8.23 -8.83
C ARG A 63 -9.27 -8.83 -8.05
N ALA A 64 -9.23 -8.76 -6.72
CA ALA A 64 -10.32 -9.24 -5.88
C ALA A 64 -11.63 -8.47 -6.10
N VAL A 65 -11.56 -7.14 -6.21
CA VAL A 65 -12.73 -6.30 -6.50
C VAL A 65 -13.26 -6.55 -7.91
N THR A 66 -12.41 -6.75 -8.92
CA THR A 66 -12.88 -7.14 -10.27
C THR A 66 -13.67 -8.45 -10.24
N ARG A 67 -13.23 -9.45 -9.47
CA ARG A 67 -13.99 -10.71 -9.29
C ARG A 67 -15.36 -10.45 -8.65
N LYS A 68 -15.40 -9.61 -7.61
CA LYS A 68 -16.63 -9.18 -6.94
C LYS A 68 -17.59 -8.46 -7.89
N GLU A 69 -17.12 -7.48 -8.67
CA GLU A 69 -17.94 -6.77 -9.65
C GLU A 69 -18.52 -7.71 -10.70
N ASN A 70 -17.72 -8.65 -11.20
CA ASN A 70 -18.19 -9.64 -12.16
C ASN A 70 -19.23 -10.58 -11.53
N ALA A 71 -19.08 -10.95 -10.26
CA ALA A 71 -20.06 -11.74 -9.54
C ALA A 71 -21.37 -10.97 -9.33
N LEU A 72 -21.31 -9.69 -8.91
CA LEU A 72 -22.48 -8.81 -8.79
C LEU A 72 -23.27 -8.72 -10.10
N LYS A 73 -22.58 -8.56 -11.24
CA LYS A 73 -23.21 -8.55 -12.58
C LYS A 73 -23.84 -9.88 -12.95
N ARG A 74 -23.28 -11.02 -12.51
CA ARG A 74 -23.83 -12.35 -12.80
C ARG A 74 -25.09 -12.67 -11.99
N ILE A 75 -25.18 -12.19 -10.75
CA ILE A 75 -26.34 -12.45 -9.87
C ILE A 75 -27.50 -11.49 -10.09
N GLU A 76 -27.24 -10.30 -10.67
CA GLU A 76 -28.25 -9.26 -10.90
C GLU A 76 -29.50 -9.75 -11.66
N PRO A 77 -29.40 -10.51 -12.77
CA PRO A 77 -30.58 -10.99 -13.48
C PRO A 77 -31.45 -11.89 -12.61
N THR A 78 -30.81 -12.75 -11.80
CA THR A 78 -31.52 -13.67 -10.93
C THR A 78 -32.22 -12.99 -9.78
N LEU A 79 -31.56 -12.04 -9.13
CA LEU A 79 -32.20 -11.18 -8.13
C LEU A 79 -33.29 -10.28 -8.73
N SER A 80 -33.31 -10.11 -10.05
CA SER A 80 -34.35 -9.38 -10.78
C SER A 80 -35.49 -10.27 -11.30
N GLY A 81 -35.51 -11.55 -10.95
CA GLY A 81 -36.61 -12.48 -11.25
C GLY A 81 -36.35 -13.42 -12.42
N GLN A 82 -35.14 -13.42 -13.02
CA GLN A 82 -34.78 -14.41 -14.03
C GLN A 82 -34.29 -15.71 -13.37
N PRO A 83 -34.75 -16.90 -13.80
CA PRO A 83 -34.27 -18.15 -13.21
C PRO A 83 -32.75 -18.33 -13.48
N PRO A 84 -31.96 -18.81 -12.51
CA PRO A 84 -30.55 -19.12 -12.74
C PRO A 84 -30.42 -20.41 -13.55
N ASN A 85 -29.34 -20.51 -14.34
CA ASN A 85 -28.99 -21.77 -15.01
C ASN A 85 -28.50 -22.85 -14.03
N ASP A 86 -27.90 -22.44 -12.91
CA ASP A 86 -27.38 -23.30 -11.86
C ASP A 86 -27.48 -22.55 -10.52
N LYS A 87 -28.30 -23.07 -9.60
CA LYS A 87 -28.52 -22.46 -8.28
C LYS A 87 -27.23 -22.46 -7.44
N LYS A 88 -26.46 -23.54 -7.46
CA LYS A 88 -25.20 -23.63 -6.69
C LYS A 88 -24.18 -22.63 -7.20
N ARG A 89 -24.10 -22.45 -8.52
CA ARG A 89 -23.25 -21.40 -9.12
C ARG A 89 -23.71 -20.01 -8.72
N PHE A 90 -25.01 -19.74 -8.74
CA PHE A 90 -25.56 -18.47 -8.27
C PHE A 90 -25.20 -18.20 -6.81
N LEU A 91 -25.37 -19.19 -5.91
CA LEU A 91 -25.01 -19.05 -4.50
C LEU A 91 -23.50 -18.77 -4.31
N ASN A 92 -22.64 -19.43 -5.08
CA ASN A 92 -21.20 -19.12 -5.07
C ASN A 92 -20.91 -17.69 -5.54
N ASP A 93 -21.59 -17.22 -6.59
CA ASP A 93 -21.44 -15.85 -7.06
C ASP A 93 -21.95 -14.83 -6.01
N VAL A 94 -23.03 -15.13 -5.28
CA VAL A 94 -23.50 -14.31 -4.15
C VAL A 94 -22.44 -14.23 -3.05
N LEU A 95 -21.79 -15.36 -2.73
CA LEU A 95 -20.70 -15.40 -1.74
C LEU A 95 -19.49 -14.57 -2.20
N VAL A 96 -19.05 -14.74 -3.45
CA VAL A 96 -17.94 -13.95 -4.03
C VAL A 96 -18.29 -12.45 -4.08
N ALA A 97 -19.53 -12.12 -4.40
CA ALA A 97 -20.04 -10.74 -4.40
C ALA A 97 -20.07 -10.14 -2.99
N ALA A 98 -20.22 -10.94 -1.93
CA ALA A 98 -20.14 -10.50 -0.54
C ALA A 98 -18.70 -10.34 -0.03
N SER A 99 -17.74 -10.99 -0.68
CA SER A 99 -16.34 -11.00 -0.25
C SER A 99 -15.63 -9.66 -0.51
N PHE A 100 -14.62 -9.35 0.31
CA PHE A 100 -13.74 -8.17 0.24
C PHE A 100 -14.40 -6.79 0.50
N GLY A 101 -15.61 -6.72 1.04
CA GLY A 101 -16.30 -5.46 1.31
C GLY A 101 -15.70 -4.57 2.42
N TRP A 102 -14.66 -5.00 3.15
CA TRP A 102 -14.38 -4.47 4.50
C TRP A 102 -13.01 -3.84 4.68
N GLU A 103 -12.00 -4.24 3.90
CA GLU A 103 -10.62 -3.83 4.17
C GLU A 103 -10.05 -3.01 3.02
N GLN A 104 -9.48 -1.86 3.37
CA GLN A 104 -8.56 -1.12 2.49
C GLN A 104 -7.25 -1.89 2.37
N PRO A 105 -6.49 -1.72 1.27
CA PRO A 105 -5.11 -2.16 1.24
C PRO A 105 -4.41 -1.44 2.37
N LYS A 106 -4.11 -2.20 3.43
CA LYS A 106 -3.24 -1.73 4.48
C LYS A 106 -1.93 -1.38 3.79
N LEU A 107 -1.64 -0.11 3.56
CA LEU A 107 -0.36 0.23 2.94
C LEU A 107 0.76 -0.08 3.93
N GLU A 108 1.94 -0.48 3.45
CA GLU A 108 3.10 -0.55 4.33
C GLU A 108 3.57 0.88 4.58
N HIS A 109 3.46 1.35 5.83
CA HIS A 109 3.89 2.69 6.25
C HIS A 109 4.78 2.63 7.51
N VAL A 110 5.28 1.44 7.87
CA VAL A 110 6.11 1.20 9.06
C VAL A 110 7.34 2.12 9.07
N THR A 111 8.04 2.24 7.95
CA THR A 111 9.22 3.12 7.87
C THR A 111 8.84 4.59 8.02
N PHE A 112 7.71 5.02 7.42
CA PHE A 112 7.24 6.40 7.53
C PHE A 112 6.86 6.74 8.97
N ASP A 113 6.11 5.87 9.66
CA ASP A 113 5.72 6.04 11.06
C ASP A 113 6.93 6.09 11.98
N GLU A 114 7.92 5.23 11.76
CA GLU A 114 9.17 5.22 12.53
C GLU A 114 9.89 6.56 12.41
N ILE A 115 10.06 7.10 11.20
CA ILE A 115 10.81 8.35 11.01
C ILE A 115 10.03 9.57 11.49
N VAL A 116 8.70 9.55 11.45
CA VAL A 116 7.86 10.62 12.02
C VAL A 116 7.94 10.58 13.54
N SER A 117 7.67 9.43 14.15
CA SER A 117 7.64 9.26 15.61
C SER A 117 9.00 9.50 16.28
N SER A 118 10.10 9.14 15.61
CA SER A 118 11.46 9.38 16.09
C SER A 118 12.02 10.77 15.77
N GLY A 119 11.26 11.63 15.07
CA GLY A 119 11.73 12.94 14.61
C GLY A 119 12.79 12.88 13.51
N ARG A 120 13.07 11.69 12.96
CA ARG A 120 14.08 11.45 11.90
C ARG A 120 13.61 11.84 10.51
N ILE A 121 12.35 12.24 10.33
CA ILE A 121 11.84 12.73 9.04
C ILE A 121 12.65 13.93 8.51
N SER A 122 13.27 14.72 9.39
CA SER A 122 14.17 15.81 9.00
C SER A 122 15.48 15.35 8.35
N LEU A 123 15.86 14.07 8.47
CA LEU A 123 17.03 13.49 7.80
C LEU A 123 16.83 13.39 6.28
N ILE A 124 15.59 13.31 5.81
CA ILE A 124 15.28 13.44 4.38
C ILE A 124 15.56 14.89 4.00
N HIS A 125 16.69 15.13 3.32
CA HIS A 125 17.17 16.47 3.01
C HIS A 125 16.29 17.17 1.98
N ASP A 126 15.78 16.41 1.01
CA ASP A 126 14.86 16.94 0.01
C ASP A 126 13.52 17.33 0.65
N ALA A 127 13.30 18.64 0.74
CA ALA A 127 12.09 19.19 1.34
C ALA A 127 10.83 18.86 0.54
N ASN A 128 10.93 18.75 -0.80
CA ASN A 128 9.80 18.41 -1.65
C ASN A 128 9.43 16.94 -1.47
N LEU A 129 10.41 16.03 -1.48
CA LEU A 129 10.18 14.60 -1.22
C LEU A 129 9.55 14.39 0.15
N ARG A 130 10.10 15.03 1.19
CA ARG A 130 9.57 14.97 2.56
C ARG A 130 8.11 15.44 2.64
N LEU A 131 7.79 16.53 1.95
CA LEU A 131 6.42 17.08 1.90
C LEU A 131 5.47 16.15 1.14
N SER A 132 5.91 15.59 0.01
CA SER A 132 5.12 14.64 -0.78
C SER A 132 4.82 13.36 -0.01
N LEU A 133 5.81 12.79 0.69
CA LEU A 133 5.63 11.63 1.58
C LEU A 133 4.59 11.93 2.67
N THR A 134 4.73 13.08 3.34
CA THR A 134 3.81 13.49 4.41
C THR A 134 2.38 13.64 3.91
N ARG A 135 2.18 14.30 2.76
CA ARG A 135 0.86 14.47 2.15
C ARG A 135 0.25 13.14 1.73
N PHE A 136 1.05 12.27 1.14
CA PHE A 136 0.60 10.97 0.68
C PHE A 136 0.07 10.12 1.84
N PHE A 137 0.88 9.87 2.89
CA PHE A 137 0.46 9.01 3.99
C PHE A 137 -0.71 9.58 4.80
N HIS A 138 -0.80 10.91 4.95
CA HIS A 138 -1.98 11.55 5.54
C HIS A 138 -3.23 11.38 4.65
N THR A 139 -3.08 11.44 3.33
CA THR A 139 -4.19 11.22 2.39
C THR A 139 -4.67 9.77 2.40
N VAL A 140 -3.76 8.81 2.59
CA VAL A 140 -4.09 7.38 2.74
C VAL A 140 -4.98 7.19 3.97
N GLU A 141 -4.59 7.71 5.13
CA GLU A 141 -5.37 7.62 6.36
C GLU A 141 -6.79 8.19 6.18
N GLN A 142 -6.92 9.37 5.56
CA GLN A 142 -8.22 9.97 5.26
C GLN A 142 -9.07 9.11 4.31
N ARG A 143 -8.46 8.48 3.32
CA ARG A 143 -9.16 7.60 2.36
C ARG A 143 -9.65 6.33 3.04
N GLU A 144 -8.86 5.78 3.97
CA GLU A 144 -9.28 4.65 4.77
C GLU A 144 -10.54 4.98 5.57
N GLN A 145 -10.54 6.10 6.30
CA GLN A 145 -11.70 6.59 7.05
C GLN A 145 -12.92 6.78 6.14
N ARG A 146 -12.76 7.45 4.98
CA ARG A 146 -13.85 7.70 4.01
C ARG A 146 -14.46 6.43 3.43
N SER A 147 -13.74 5.31 3.46
CA SER A 147 -14.27 4.05 2.93
C SER A 147 -15.11 3.28 3.93
N THR A 148 -14.85 3.41 5.23
CA THR A 148 -15.62 2.72 6.27
C THR A 148 -17.08 3.19 6.30
N VAL A 149 -17.32 4.47 6.05
CA VAL A 149 -18.68 5.05 6.01
C VAL A 149 -19.53 4.61 4.81
N ARG A 150 -18.94 3.92 3.82
CA ARG A 150 -19.64 3.43 2.62
C ARG A 150 -19.89 1.93 2.67
N ILE A 151 -19.70 1.28 3.82
CA ILE A 151 -19.95 -0.16 3.96
C ILE A 151 -21.45 -0.40 3.75
N THR A 152 -21.79 -1.38 2.93
CA THR A 152 -23.18 -1.76 2.69
C THR A 152 -23.56 -2.96 3.56
N ASP A 153 -24.85 -3.20 3.75
CA ASP A 153 -25.33 -4.41 4.41
C ASP A 153 -25.29 -5.66 3.50
N PHE A 154 -24.87 -5.55 2.23
CA PHE A 154 -24.84 -6.68 1.29
C PHE A 154 -24.10 -7.90 1.87
N PRO A 155 -22.86 -7.77 2.41
CA PRO A 155 -22.16 -8.94 2.95
C PRO A 155 -22.84 -9.50 4.20
N LYS A 156 -23.38 -8.64 5.06
CA LYS A 156 -24.07 -9.03 6.30
C LYS A 156 -25.34 -9.83 6.00
N ILE A 157 -26.10 -9.43 4.99
CA ILE A 157 -27.28 -10.14 4.52
C ILE A 157 -26.86 -11.51 3.97
N THR A 158 -25.83 -11.56 3.12
CA THR A 158 -25.31 -12.83 2.58
C THR A 158 -24.88 -13.81 3.68
N TYR A 159 -24.19 -13.34 4.72
CA TYR A 159 -23.73 -14.17 5.85
C TYR A 159 -24.86 -14.79 6.67
N ARG A 160 -26.06 -14.21 6.63
CA ARG A 160 -27.23 -14.79 7.27
C ARG A 160 -27.69 -16.07 6.59
N PHE A 161 -27.48 -16.20 5.28
CA PHE A 161 -28.07 -17.25 4.46
C PHE A 161 -27.07 -18.29 3.96
N LEU A 162 -25.80 -17.92 3.77
CA LEU A 162 -24.81 -18.80 3.16
C LEU A 162 -23.76 -19.28 4.16
N PRO A 163 -23.69 -20.61 4.45
CA PRO A 163 -22.60 -21.17 5.23
C PRO A 163 -21.30 -21.14 4.41
N ARG A 164 -20.23 -20.67 5.04
CA ARG A 164 -18.89 -20.66 4.44
C ARG A 164 -18.21 -22.01 4.62
N GLY A 165 -17.52 -22.46 3.57
CA GLY A 165 -16.59 -23.58 3.66
C GLY A 165 -15.25 -23.17 4.26
N GLU A 166 -14.19 -23.93 4.00
CA GLU A 166 -12.84 -23.65 4.51
C GLU A 166 -12.25 -22.31 4.01
N SER A 167 -12.79 -21.75 2.93
CA SER A 167 -12.43 -20.41 2.45
C SER A 167 -13.63 -19.48 2.45
N ASP A 168 -13.35 -18.19 2.69
CA ASP A 168 -14.35 -17.11 2.62
C ASP A 168 -14.98 -16.92 1.22
N LEU A 169 -14.50 -17.68 0.22
CA LEU A 169 -14.88 -17.57 -1.19
C LEU A 169 -15.61 -18.80 -1.73
N ALA A 170 -15.81 -19.84 -0.91
CA ALA A 170 -16.48 -21.06 -1.32
C ALA A 170 -17.59 -21.44 -0.34
N LEU A 171 -18.70 -21.94 -0.89
CA LEU A 171 -19.74 -22.59 -0.10
C LEU A 171 -19.19 -23.85 0.58
N GLU A 172 -19.83 -24.22 1.68
CA GLU A 172 -19.61 -25.52 2.34
C GLU A 172 -19.72 -26.69 1.33
N GLU A 173 -18.81 -27.66 1.42
CA GLU A 173 -18.87 -28.85 0.58
C GLU A 173 -20.00 -29.80 1.01
N GLY A 174 -20.49 -30.63 0.08
CA GLY A 174 -21.49 -31.64 0.41
C GLY A 174 -22.92 -31.12 0.67
N LEU A 175 -23.23 -29.87 0.34
CA LEU A 175 -24.59 -29.32 0.42
C LEU A 175 -25.59 -30.17 -0.41
N SER A 176 -26.68 -30.60 0.23
CA SER A 176 -27.78 -31.29 -0.45
C SER A 176 -28.53 -30.34 -1.38
N GLU A 177 -29.26 -30.91 -2.34
CA GLU A 177 -30.15 -30.15 -3.23
C GLU A 177 -31.21 -29.39 -2.43
N GLU A 178 -31.82 -30.02 -1.43
CA GLU A 178 -32.79 -29.39 -0.52
C GLU A 178 -32.23 -28.16 0.20
N LYS A 179 -30.99 -28.26 0.74
CA LYS A 179 -30.32 -27.11 1.37
C LYS A 179 -30.02 -26.00 0.36
N THR A 180 -29.56 -26.39 -0.83
CA THR A 180 -29.26 -25.45 -1.93
C THR A 180 -30.51 -24.66 -2.33
N ASP A 181 -31.63 -25.35 -2.47
CA ASP A 181 -32.92 -24.74 -2.79
C ASP A 181 -33.41 -23.82 -1.68
N ALA A 182 -33.35 -24.27 -0.42
CA ALA A 182 -33.74 -23.45 0.72
C ALA A 182 -32.93 -22.13 0.81
N MET A 183 -31.62 -22.18 0.59
CA MET A 183 -30.76 -20.98 0.58
C MET A 183 -31.07 -20.06 -0.61
N PHE A 184 -31.32 -20.65 -1.78
CA PHE A 184 -31.68 -19.90 -2.98
C PHE A 184 -32.97 -19.11 -2.78
N GLU A 185 -34.03 -19.77 -2.32
CA GLU A 185 -35.32 -19.12 -2.04
C GLU A 185 -35.21 -18.07 -0.92
N ALA A 186 -34.42 -18.35 0.13
CA ALA A 186 -34.18 -17.40 1.22
C ALA A 186 -33.49 -16.10 0.73
N ILE A 187 -32.55 -16.22 -0.21
CA ILE A 187 -31.90 -15.06 -0.83
C ILE A 187 -32.89 -14.27 -1.70
N LEU A 188 -33.71 -14.95 -2.52
CA LEU A 188 -34.70 -14.27 -3.36
C LEU A 188 -35.79 -13.55 -2.55
N ALA A 189 -36.13 -14.09 -1.38
CA ALA A 189 -37.08 -13.48 -0.45
C ALA A 189 -36.48 -12.35 0.41
N SER A 190 -35.15 -12.14 0.36
CA SER A 190 -34.46 -11.12 1.14
C SER A 190 -34.41 -9.75 0.45
N ASP A 191 -33.92 -8.75 1.18
CA ASP A 191 -33.63 -7.40 0.69
C ASP A 191 -32.29 -7.28 -0.06
N LEU A 192 -31.57 -8.39 -0.29
CA LEU A 192 -30.22 -8.38 -0.90
C LEU A 192 -30.17 -7.61 -2.23
N LYS A 193 -31.24 -7.68 -3.03
CA LYS A 193 -31.36 -6.97 -4.32
C LYS A 193 -31.18 -5.46 -4.16
N ASP A 194 -31.71 -4.88 -3.09
CA ASP A 194 -31.68 -3.44 -2.84
C ASP A 194 -30.25 -2.92 -2.61
N TYR A 195 -29.32 -3.82 -2.26
CA TYR A 195 -27.92 -3.51 -2.02
C TYR A 195 -26.99 -3.79 -3.21
N LEU A 196 -27.49 -4.33 -4.33
CA LEU A 196 -26.65 -4.59 -5.52
C LEU A 196 -25.95 -3.34 -6.05
N ILE A 197 -26.73 -2.28 -6.30
CA ILE A 197 -26.20 -1.03 -6.83
C ILE A 197 -25.30 -0.31 -5.81
N PRO A 198 -25.68 -0.18 -4.52
CA PRO A 198 -24.77 0.31 -3.48
C PRO A 198 -23.44 -0.44 -3.44
N GLU A 199 -23.47 -1.78 -3.51
CA GLU A 199 -22.27 -2.60 -3.41
C GLU A 199 -21.38 -2.49 -4.65
N LEU A 200 -21.97 -2.41 -5.84
CA LEU A 200 -21.24 -2.13 -7.08
C LEU A 200 -20.62 -0.72 -7.06
N ASN A 201 -21.34 0.28 -6.58
CA ASN A 201 -20.83 1.65 -6.46
C ASN A 201 -19.68 1.74 -5.44
N ARG A 202 -19.78 0.99 -4.33
CA ARG A 202 -18.68 0.84 -3.37
C ARG A 202 -17.45 0.24 -4.04
N ALA A 203 -17.60 -0.88 -4.75
CA ALA A 203 -16.51 -1.55 -5.46
C ALA A 203 -15.75 -0.59 -6.40
N ARG A 204 -16.49 0.12 -7.27
CA ARG A 204 -15.92 1.11 -8.21
C ARG A 204 -15.20 2.25 -7.50
N PHE A 205 -15.78 2.77 -6.42
CA PHE A 205 -15.18 3.83 -5.63
C PHE A 205 -13.83 3.41 -5.02
N MET A 206 -13.76 2.18 -4.49
CA MET A 206 -12.54 1.64 -3.91
C MET A 206 -11.42 1.51 -4.97
N VAL A 207 -11.76 0.97 -6.14
CA VAL A 207 -10.80 0.85 -7.26
C VAL A 207 -10.26 2.22 -7.68
N SER A 208 -11.13 3.22 -7.81
CA SER A 208 -10.73 4.59 -8.16
C SER A 208 -9.75 5.19 -7.13
N ILE A 209 -10.00 4.97 -5.83
CA ILE A 209 -9.08 5.42 -4.77
C ILE A 209 -7.72 4.72 -4.92
N TRP A 210 -7.72 3.42 -5.14
CA TRP A 210 -6.49 2.63 -5.19
C TRP A 210 -5.66 2.92 -6.43
N GLU A 211 -6.29 3.23 -7.56
CA GLU A 211 -5.59 3.66 -8.79
C GLU A 211 -4.85 4.97 -8.58
N ASP A 212 -5.49 5.93 -7.93
CA ASP A 212 -4.86 7.19 -7.60
C ASP A 212 -3.72 7.00 -6.56
N MET A 213 -3.92 6.13 -5.56
CA MET A 213 -2.85 5.75 -4.61
C MET A 213 -1.65 5.11 -5.33
N GLU A 214 -1.90 4.16 -6.24
CA GLU A 214 -0.87 3.48 -7.01
C GLU A 214 -0.07 4.47 -7.87
N SER A 215 -0.73 5.45 -8.49
CA SER A 215 -0.05 6.52 -9.24
C SER A 215 0.86 7.35 -8.34
N GLN A 216 0.37 7.83 -7.20
CA GLN A 216 1.17 8.61 -6.25
C GLN A 216 2.35 7.80 -5.68
N ILE A 217 2.15 6.51 -5.43
CA ILE A 217 3.24 5.62 -5.00
C ILE A 217 4.33 5.54 -6.08
N LYS A 218 3.96 5.38 -7.35
CA LYS A 218 4.92 5.33 -8.46
C LYS A 218 5.71 6.64 -8.60
N GLU A 219 5.05 7.78 -8.45
CA GLU A 219 5.69 9.09 -8.47
C GLU A 219 6.67 9.28 -7.30
N LEU A 220 6.24 8.94 -6.08
CA LEU A 220 7.10 9.00 -4.89
C LEU A 220 8.31 8.09 -5.03
N ARG A 221 8.10 6.87 -5.53
CA ARG A 221 9.17 5.91 -5.78
C ARG A 221 10.15 6.47 -6.80
N ALA A 222 9.68 7.02 -7.91
CA ALA A 222 10.56 7.62 -8.91
C ALA A 222 11.43 8.74 -8.31
N HIS A 223 10.82 9.64 -7.53
CA HIS A 223 11.56 10.72 -6.85
C HIS A 223 12.57 10.18 -5.81
N ILE A 224 12.27 9.09 -5.10
CA ILE A 224 13.23 8.42 -4.21
C ILE A 224 14.42 7.88 -5.00
N LEU A 225 14.19 7.30 -6.18
CA LEU A 225 15.25 6.71 -7.01
C LEU A 225 16.17 7.75 -7.65
N GLU A 226 15.71 9.00 -7.84
CA GLU A 226 16.55 10.11 -8.29
C GLU A 226 17.69 10.44 -7.32
N VAL A 227 17.58 10.02 -6.05
CA VAL A 227 18.65 10.23 -5.07
C VAL A 227 19.86 9.33 -5.40
N PRO A 228 21.07 9.91 -5.57
CA PRO A 228 22.23 9.16 -6.06
C PRO A 228 22.57 7.91 -5.23
N GLY A 229 22.64 6.77 -5.92
CA GLY A 229 22.97 5.45 -5.36
C GLY A 229 21.83 4.78 -4.60
N ILE A 230 20.58 5.27 -4.68
CA ILE A 230 19.43 4.56 -4.13
C ILE A 230 19.00 3.42 -5.05
N GLU A 231 18.88 3.68 -6.36
CA GLU A 231 18.44 2.67 -7.34
C GLU A 231 19.27 1.38 -7.28
N GLU A 232 20.59 1.52 -7.27
CA GLU A 232 21.53 0.39 -7.17
C GLU A 232 21.33 -0.41 -5.87
N ARG A 233 21.06 0.28 -4.75
CA ARG A 233 20.84 -0.37 -3.44
C ARG A 233 19.51 -1.09 -3.37
N VAL A 234 18.46 -0.51 -3.94
CA VAL A 234 17.15 -1.17 -4.06
C VAL A 234 17.28 -2.42 -4.93
N ALA A 235 17.91 -2.30 -6.11
CA ALA A 235 18.12 -3.42 -7.01
C ALA A 235 18.94 -4.56 -6.37
N GLN A 236 20.00 -4.24 -5.63
CA GLN A 236 20.79 -5.23 -4.89
C GLN A 236 19.95 -5.99 -3.86
N LEU A 237 19.13 -5.28 -3.08
CA LEU A 237 18.27 -5.92 -2.07
C LEU A 237 17.19 -6.80 -2.70
N ASP A 238 16.61 -6.38 -3.82
CA ASP A 238 15.65 -7.18 -4.55
C ASP A 238 16.29 -8.46 -5.09
N LEU A 239 17.50 -8.38 -5.64
CA LEU A 239 18.27 -9.55 -6.08
C LEU A 239 18.58 -10.50 -4.92
N THR A 240 18.99 -9.98 -3.76
CA THR A 240 19.23 -10.81 -2.57
C THR A 240 17.95 -11.52 -2.13
N ARG A 241 16.81 -10.83 -2.08
CA ARG A 241 15.52 -11.45 -1.73
C ARG A 241 15.09 -12.55 -2.69
N ILE A 242 15.35 -12.38 -3.99
CA ILE A 242 15.05 -13.38 -5.01
C ILE A 242 15.93 -14.63 -4.85
N VAL A 243 17.23 -14.44 -4.60
CA VAL A 243 18.18 -15.54 -4.38
C VAL A 243 17.87 -16.30 -3.10
N GLU A 244 17.46 -15.61 -2.05
CA GLU A 244 17.12 -16.22 -0.75
C GLU A 244 15.72 -16.85 -0.71
N ASN A 245 14.82 -16.51 -1.65
CA ASN A 245 13.47 -17.07 -1.72
C ASN A 245 13.03 -17.41 -3.16
N PRO A 246 13.31 -18.65 -3.63
CA PRO A 246 13.01 -19.09 -5.00
C PRO A 246 11.51 -19.07 -5.37
N GLU A 247 10.60 -19.06 -4.40
CA GLU A 247 9.16 -18.97 -4.66
C GLU A 247 8.73 -17.57 -5.14
N LEU A 248 9.44 -16.52 -4.72
CA LEU A 248 9.17 -15.15 -5.20
C LEU A 248 9.44 -15.03 -6.70
N ASN A 249 10.45 -15.72 -7.21
CA ASN A 249 10.80 -15.69 -8.64
C ASN A 249 9.69 -16.34 -9.49
N ARG A 250 9.16 -17.49 -9.06
CA ARG A 250 8.05 -18.17 -9.76
C ARG A 250 6.76 -17.34 -9.76
N ARG A 251 6.45 -16.63 -8.67
CA ARG A 251 5.27 -15.76 -8.59
C ARG A 251 5.39 -14.53 -9.49
N ARG A 252 6.60 -13.97 -9.63
CA ARG A 252 6.86 -12.82 -10.49
C ARG A 252 6.73 -13.18 -11.97
N GLU A 253 7.32 -14.30 -12.38
CA GLU A 253 7.19 -14.85 -13.74
C GLU A 253 5.72 -15.16 -14.11
N GLN A 254 4.92 -15.66 -13.15
CA GLN A 254 3.49 -15.89 -13.36
C GLN A 254 2.70 -14.58 -13.51
N MET A 255 3.05 -13.55 -12.73
CA MET A 255 2.37 -12.25 -12.78
C MET A 255 2.67 -11.51 -14.09
N ASP A 256 3.93 -11.53 -14.54
CA ASP A 256 4.35 -10.91 -15.80
C ASP A 256 3.76 -11.64 -17.02
N ALA A 257 3.60 -12.97 -16.94
CA ALA A 257 2.92 -13.76 -17.97
C ALA A 257 1.42 -13.45 -18.06
N GLU A 258 0.74 -13.22 -16.94
CA GLU A 258 -0.68 -12.85 -16.90
C GLU A 258 -0.95 -11.45 -17.46
N ASP A 259 0.00 -10.51 -17.29
CA ASP A 259 -0.14 -9.15 -17.82
C ASP A 259 0.29 -9.04 -19.30
N ALA A 260 1.15 -9.93 -19.80
CA ALA A 260 1.47 -10.02 -21.24
C ALA A 260 0.36 -10.68 -22.09
N LEU A 261 -0.62 -11.32 -21.44
CA LEU A 261 -1.77 -11.99 -22.08
C LEU A 261 -3.03 -11.09 -22.16
N LYS A 262 -2.97 -9.85 -21.68
CA LYS A 262 -4.04 -8.84 -21.78
C LYS A 262 -3.72 -7.77 -22.80
#